data_AF-A0A7C6B1E8-F1
#
_entry.id   AF-A0A7C6B1E8-F1
#
_cell.length_a   1.000
_cell.length_b   1.000
_cell.length_c   1.000
_cell.angle_alpha   90.00
_cell.angle_beta   90.00
_cell.angle_gamma   90.00
#
_symmetry.space_group_name_H-M   'P 1'
#
loop_
_entity.id
_entity.type
_entity.pdbx_description
1 polymer ?
#
loop_
_entity_poly.entity_id
_entity_poly.type
_entity_poly.pdbx_seq_one_letter_code
_entity_poly.pdbx_strand_id
1 'polypeptide(L)'
;MTPDQVIWEFPGADPNPYHAEWQVLLDAIRQDRPHNEARRAAEANMAALMGRMAAHTGQYITWEQAWNSNFQYIADIDSLTFESEPPIRADKDGRYEPPLPGSSQEI
;
A
#
# COMPACT_ATOMS: atom_id res chain seq x y z
N MET A 1 -28.03 -10.49 -1.26
CA MET A 1 -27.57 -11.86 -0.95
C MET A 1 -28.60 -12.46 -0.01
N THR A 2 -29.05 -13.68 -0.30
CA THR A 2 -29.86 -14.45 0.66
C THR A 2 -28.91 -15.10 1.69
N PRO A 3 -29.37 -15.48 2.89
CA PRO A 3 -28.51 -16.03 3.95
C PRO A 3 -27.67 -17.25 3.51
N ASP A 4 -28.17 -18.03 2.55
CA ASP A 4 -27.52 -19.18 1.92
C ASP A 4 -26.39 -18.82 0.94
N GLN A 5 -26.19 -17.54 0.63
CA GLN A 5 -25.15 -17.03 -0.29
C GLN A 5 -23.99 -16.34 0.43
N VAL A 6 -24.00 -16.28 1.76
CA VAL A 6 -22.94 -15.67 2.56
C VAL A 6 -21.76 -16.66 2.67
N ILE A 7 -20.65 -16.34 2.00
CA ILE A 7 -19.42 -17.15 2.03
C ILE A 7 -18.66 -16.93 3.35
N TRP A 8 -18.70 -15.70 3.88
CA TRP A 8 -18.08 -15.34 5.15
C TRP A 8 -18.75 -14.10 5.73
N GLU A 9 -18.95 -14.11 7.04
CA GLU A 9 -19.29 -12.93 7.83
C GLU A 9 -18.47 -12.95 9.13
N PHE A 10 -18.19 -11.76 9.67
CA PHE A 10 -17.59 -11.67 11.00
C PHE A 10 -18.62 -12.13 12.04
N PRO A 11 -18.34 -13.17 12.84
CA PRO A 11 -19.35 -13.76 13.73
C PRO A 11 -19.67 -12.90 14.96
N GLY A 12 -18.89 -11.84 15.20
CA GLY A 12 -19.00 -10.98 16.38
C GLY A 12 -19.64 -9.63 16.11
N ALA A 13 -19.77 -8.85 17.18
CA ALA A 13 -20.11 -7.43 17.05
C ALA A 13 -18.96 -6.69 16.38
N ASP A 14 -19.24 -5.94 15.32
CA ASP A 14 -18.28 -5.10 14.61
C ASP A 14 -17.81 -3.95 15.53
N PRO A 15 -16.63 -4.05 16.17
CA PRO A 15 -16.18 -3.03 17.10
C PRO A 15 -15.71 -1.81 16.31
N ASN A 16 -15.72 -0.63 16.93
CA ASN A 16 -15.06 0.52 16.32
C ASN A 16 -13.56 0.18 16.13
N PRO A 17 -13.05 0.12 14.88
CA PRO A 17 -11.69 -0.36 14.61
C PRO A 17 -10.64 0.55 15.24
N TYR A 18 -10.88 1.87 15.29
CA TYR A 18 -9.97 2.80 15.95
C TYR A 18 -9.85 2.52 17.45
N HIS A 19 -10.95 2.17 18.12
CA HIS A 19 -10.92 1.84 19.53
C HIS A 19 -10.20 0.50 19.75
N ALA A 20 -10.48 -0.51 18.93
CA ALA A 20 -9.85 -1.82 19.02
C ALA A 20 -8.31 -1.73 18.88
N GLU A 21 -7.83 -1.00 17.88
CA GLU A 21 -6.39 -0.78 17.64
C GLU A 21 -5.71 -0.07 18.83
N TRP A 22 -6.32 1.00 19.35
CA TRP A 22 -5.80 1.69 20.53
C TRP A 22 -5.78 0.80 21.77
N GLN A 23 -6.82 -0.03 21.96
CA GLN A 23 -6.90 -0.94 23.09
C GLN A 23 -5.77 -1.98 23.05
N VAL A 24 -5.51 -2.59 21.88
CA VAL A 24 -4.43 -3.57 21.69
C VAL A 24 -3.07 -2.96 21.99
N LEU A 25 -2.80 -1.75 21.46
CA LEU A 25 -1.55 -1.03 21.72
C LEU A 25 -1.37 -0.72 23.21
N LEU A 26 -2.39 -0.15 23.84
CA LEU A 26 -2.32 0.24 25.25
C LEU A 26 -2.20 -0.97 26.18
N ASP A 27 -2.90 -2.07 25.90
CA ASP A 27 -2.78 -3.31 26.66
C ASP A 27 -1.38 -3.90 26.54
N ALA A 28 -0.80 -3.90 25.34
CA ALA A 28 0.57 -4.36 25.15
C ALA A 28 1.56 -3.56 26.02
N ILE A 29 1.43 -2.24 26.04
CA ILE A 29 2.28 -1.35 26.87
C ILE A 29 2.04 -1.59 28.36
N ARG A 30 0.78 -1.54 28.81
CA ARG A 30 0.44 -1.58 30.24
C ARG A 30 0.72 -2.94 30.89
N GLN A 31 0.70 -4.00 30.08
CA GLN A 31 0.85 -5.37 30.55
C GLN A 31 2.21 -5.97 30.16
N ASP A 32 3.13 -5.13 29.65
CA ASP A 32 4.48 -5.51 29.21
C ASP A 32 4.49 -6.73 28.28
N ARG A 33 3.66 -6.67 27.23
CA ARG A 33 3.53 -7.75 26.24
C ARG A 33 4.15 -7.35 24.90
N PRO A 34 4.88 -8.28 24.24
CA PRO A 34 5.36 -8.03 22.90
C PRO A 34 4.17 -7.91 21.94
N HIS A 35 4.18 -6.85 21.14
CA HIS A 35 3.21 -6.64 20.07
C HIS A 35 3.95 -6.12 18.84
N ASN A 36 3.88 -6.88 17.75
CA ASN A 36 4.59 -6.56 16.51
C ASN A 36 3.72 -6.93 15.31
N GLU A 37 3.28 -5.91 14.59
CA GLU A 37 2.50 -6.06 13.36
C GLU A 37 3.31 -5.73 12.10
N ALA A 38 4.63 -5.53 12.21
CA ALA A 38 5.47 -5.07 11.10
C ALA A 38 5.34 -5.97 9.87
N ARG A 39 5.28 -7.29 10.06
CA ARG A 39 5.08 -8.24 8.96
C ARG A 39 3.71 -8.08 8.30
N ARG A 40 2.63 -8.04 9.10
CA ARG A 40 1.26 -7.83 8.59
C ARG A 40 1.15 -6.51 7.84
N ALA A 41 1.72 -5.45 8.39
CA ALA A 41 1.73 -4.13 7.77
C ALA A 41 2.53 -4.11 6.46
N ALA A 42 3.71 -4.74 6.44
CA ALA A 42 4.52 -4.88 5.23
C ALA A 42 3.79 -5.66 4.13
N GLU A 43 3.16 -6.79 4.49
CA GLU A 43 2.40 -7.61 3.55
C GLU A 43 1.14 -6.89 3.03
N ALA A 44 0.43 -6.15 3.89
CA ALA A 44 -0.71 -5.34 3.48
C ALA A 44 -0.31 -4.20 2.52
N ASN A 45 0.81 -3.53 2.80
CA ASN A 45 1.35 -2.52 1.91
C ASN A 45 1.78 -3.13 0.58
N MET A 46 2.41 -4.31 0.61
CA MET A 46 2.80 -5.06 -0.58
C MET A 46 1.60 -5.37 -1.48
N ALA A 47 0.49 -5.82 -0.88
CA ALA A 47 -0.75 -6.06 -1.63
C ALA A 47 -1.28 -4.78 -2.30
N ALA A 48 -1.20 -3.63 -1.63
CA ALA A 48 -1.57 -2.34 -2.23
C ALA A 48 -0.64 -1.95 -3.39
N LEU A 49 0.68 -2.17 -3.24
CA LEU A 49 1.65 -1.95 -4.33
C LEU A 49 1.35 -2.83 -5.54
N MET A 50 1.09 -4.12 -5.33
CA MET A 50 0.74 -5.06 -6.40
C MET A 50 -0.54 -4.64 -7.14
N GLY A 51 -1.56 -4.17 -6.41
CA GLY A 51 -2.79 -3.66 -7.02
C GLY A 51 -2.54 -2.45 -7.92
N ARG A 52 -1.71 -1.51 -7.47
CA ARG A 52 -1.30 -0.35 -8.27
C ARG A 52 -0.51 -0.77 -9.51
N MET A 53 0.51 -1.63 -9.33
CA MET A 53 1.30 -2.17 -10.43
C MET A 53 0.41 -2.83 -11.48
N ALA A 54 -0.54 -3.68 -11.07
CA ALA A 54 -1.49 -4.33 -11.96
C ALA A 54 -2.36 -3.33 -12.72
N ALA A 55 -2.91 -2.33 -12.03
CA ALA A 55 -3.74 -1.31 -12.66
C ALA A 55 -2.97 -0.45 -13.68
N HIS A 56 -1.75 -0.06 -13.32
CA HIS A 56 -0.92 0.86 -14.12
C HIS A 56 -0.28 0.17 -15.32
N THR A 57 0.22 -1.06 -15.13
CA THR A 57 0.82 -1.86 -16.22
C THR A 57 -0.22 -2.61 -17.06
N GLY A 58 -1.42 -2.83 -16.53
CA GLY A 58 -2.45 -3.68 -17.15
C GLY A 58 -2.07 -5.18 -17.15
N GLN A 59 -1.11 -5.59 -16.32
CA GLN A 59 -0.58 -6.95 -16.28
C GLN A 59 -1.04 -7.73 -15.05
N TYR A 60 -0.99 -9.07 -15.15
CA TYR A 60 -1.09 -9.93 -13.99
C TYR A 60 0.23 -9.93 -13.22
N ILE A 61 0.19 -9.49 -11.96
CA ILE A 61 1.38 -9.31 -11.12
C ILE A 61 1.44 -10.39 -10.06
N THR A 62 2.55 -11.15 -10.03
CA THR A 62 2.80 -12.13 -8.97
C THR A 62 3.49 -11.48 -7.77
N TRP A 63 3.36 -12.11 -6.61
CA TRP A 63 4.06 -11.70 -5.39
C TRP A 63 5.58 -11.66 -5.60
N GLU A 64 6.14 -12.69 -6.24
CA GLU A 64 7.58 -12.79 -6.50
C GLU A 64 8.08 -11.70 -7.45
N GLN A 65 7.31 -11.35 -8.49
CA GLN A 65 7.66 -10.26 -9.40
C GLN A 65 7.72 -8.92 -8.67
N ALA A 66 6.68 -8.62 -7.89
CA ALA A 66 6.62 -7.36 -7.16
C ALA A 66 7.71 -7.30 -6.07
N TRP A 67 7.98 -8.41 -5.36
CA TRP A 67 8.97 -8.46 -4.28
C TRP A 67 10.42 -8.29 -4.79
N ASN A 68 10.69 -8.81 -5.98
CA ASN A 68 12.02 -8.73 -6.61
C ASN A 68 12.14 -7.57 -7.62
N SER A 69 11.15 -6.68 -7.70
CA SER A 69 11.19 -5.53 -8.61
C SER A 69 12.34 -4.59 -8.24
N ASN A 70 13.07 -4.13 -9.26
CA ASN A 70 14.09 -3.09 -9.11
C ASN A 70 13.59 -1.74 -9.64
N PHE A 71 12.28 -1.60 -9.87
CA PHE A 71 11.69 -0.37 -10.34
C PHE A 71 11.86 0.74 -9.30
N GLN A 72 12.26 1.93 -9.76
CA GLN A 72 12.42 3.11 -8.94
C GLN A 72 11.67 4.28 -9.59
N TYR A 73 10.77 4.90 -8.83
CA TYR A 73 10.09 6.14 -9.27
C TYR A 73 11.08 7.29 -9.47
N ILE A 74 12.09 7.34 -8.60
CA ILE A 74 13.16 8.32 -8.61
C ILE A 74 14.43 7.53 -8.29
N ALA A 75 15.32 7.39 -9.28
CA ALA A 75 16.50 6.54 -9.16
C ALA A 75 17.51 7.02 -8.09
N ASP A 76 17.54 8.33 -7.84
CA ASP A 76 18.49 8.98 -6.94
C ASP A 76 17.76 9.75 -5.82
N ILE A 77 16.77 9.09 -5.20
CA ILE A 77 15.93 9.73 -4.18
C ILE A 77 16.73 10.21 -2.96
N ASP A 78 17.81 9.50 -2.62
CA ASP A 78 18.65 9.79 -1.44
C ASP A 78 19.51 11.04 -1.62
N SER A 79 19.77 11.49 -2.85
CA SER A 79 20.53 12.71 -3.12
C SER A 79 19.67 13.98 -3.16
N LEU A 80 18.33 13.83 -3.14
CA LEU A 80 17.43 14.97 -3.22
C LEU A 80 17.58 15.87 -1.99
N THR A 81 17.69 17.17 -2.26
CA THR A 81 17.75 18.24 -1.26
C THR A 81 16.58 19.19 -1.44
N PHE A 82 16.41 20.13 -0.52
CA PHE A 82 15.41 21.20 -0.68
C PHE A 82 15.66 22.11 -1.89
N GLU A 83 16.90 22.15 -2.40
CA GLU A 83 17.28 22.92 -3.59
C GLU A 83 17.19 22.08 -4.88
N SER A 84 16.91 20.79 -4.76
CA SER A 84 16.78 19.92 -5.92
C SER A 84 15.51 20.26 -6.70
N GLU A 85 15.65 20.28 -8.02
CA GLU A 85 14.51 20.39 -8.91
C GLU A 85 13.55 19.19 -8.74
N PRO A 86 12.24 19.40 -8.77
CA PRO A 86 11.27 18.30 -8.69
C PRO A 86 11.48 17.29 -9.83
N PRO A 87 11.49 15.97 -9.53
CA PRO A 87 11.71 14.93 -10.54
C PRO A 87 10.58 14.82 -11.56
N ILE A 88 9.38 15.26 -11.19
CA ILE A 88 8.23 15.38 -12.09
C ILE A 88 7.84 16.85 -12.15
N ARG A 89 7.65 17.37 -13.36
CA ARG A 89 7.29 18.77 -13.61
C ARG A 89 5.96 18.85 -14.34
N ALA A 90 5.24 19.93 -14.07
CA ALA A 90 4.03 20.22 -14.79
C ALA A 90 4.32 20.53 -16.27
N ASP A 91 3.36 20.22 -17.14
CA ASP A 91 3.37 20.64 -18.54
C ASP A 91 3.16 22.17 -18.68
N LYS A 92 3.13 22.65 -19.92
CA LYS A 92 2.91 24.07 -20.25
C LYS A 92 1.58 24.65 -19.73
N ASP A 93 0.60 23.79 -19.42
CA ASP A 93 -0.72 24.16 -18.94
C ASP A 93 -0.85 23.92 -17.40
N GLY A 94 0.24 23.53 -16.73
CA GLY A 94 0.26 23.27 -15.28
C GLY A 94 -0.23 21.88 -14.87
N ARG A 95 -0.34 20.91 -15.79
CA ARG A 95 -0.82 19.55 -15.50
C ARG A 95 0.33 18.58 -15.25
N TYR A 96 0.09 17.58 -14.40
CA TYR A 96 1.00 16.45 -14.19
C TYR A 96 0.45 15.23 -14.91
N GLU A 97 1.30 14.54 -15.66
CA GLU A 97 0.92 13.30 -16.34
C GLU A 97 0.52 12.23 -15.31
N PRO A 98 -0.71 11.71 -15.37
CA PRO A 98 -1.14 10.63 -14.49
C PRO A 98 -0.55 9.30 -14.98
N PRO A 99 -0.47 8.29 -14.10
CA PRO A 99 -0.25 6.93 -14.56
C PRO A 99 -1.39 6.51 -15.50
N LEU A 100 -1.03 6.09 -16.71
CA LEU A 100 -1.94 5.58 -17.71
C LEU A 100 -2.11 4.06 -17.53
N PRO A 101 -3.35 3.56 -17.30
CA PRO A 101 -3.61 2.14 -17.19
C PRO A 101 -3.19 1.36 -18.44
N GLY A 102 -2.46 0.27 -18.27
CA GLY A 102 -1.98 -0.57 -19.37
C GLY A 102 -0.74 -0.04 -20.10
N SER A 103 -0.22 1.14 -19.72
CA SER A 103 0.91 1.79 -20.42
C SER A 103 2.05 2.20 -19.48
N SER A 104 1.75 2.46 -18.21
CA SER A 104 2.77 2.85 -17.24
C SER A 104 3.61 1.64 -16.83
N GLN A 105 4.92 1.82 -16.65
CA GLN A 105 5.81 0.78 -16.15
C GLN A 105 6.10 1.00 -14.67
N GLU A 106 5.91 -0.03 -13.84
CA GLU A 106 6.09 0.04 -12.38
C GLU A 106 6.65 -1.26 -11.78
N ILE A 107 7.27 -2.12 -12.58
CA ILE A 107 7.84 -3.42 -12.17
C ILE A 107 9.24 -3.57 -12.74
#